data_AF-A0A944X8B7-F1
#
_entry.id   AF-A0A944X8B7-F1
#
_cell.length_a   1.000
_cell.length_b   1.000
_cell.length_c   1.000
_cell.angle_alpha   90.00
_cell.angle_beta   90.00
_cell.angle_gamma   90.00
#
_symmetry.space_group_name_H-M   'P 1'
#
loop_
_entity.id
_entity.type
_entity.pdbx_description
1 polymer ?
#
loop_
_entity_poly.entity_id
_entity_poly.type
_entity_poly.pdbx_seq_one_letter_code
_entity_poly.pdbx_strand_id
1 'polypeptide(L)'
;AGGDINIQQGIVGRQTRIVTEGALRAKFVQEARVKAGGNVSIGSYIHSAHIQCASRVEVEGLAGPDNTGGIVGGEIWAQGGITTRNAGSARSNSTHLFAGISPVDLNSLEQVRQDIVRVETDLVRRLRSIGLPELTAPAVRELVAQYPGRRDEILNSVKVARDLEKGLAQQITDEQNLKNRVALLAGATSISVPGRAFCDVTLQIGDRQLVLPQDQVAVCFRIDPTTPDLVVESLDADADTDADE
;
A
#
# COMPACT_ATOMS: atom_id res chain seq x y z
N ALA A 1 -12.55 -3.33 -21.90
CA ALA A 1 -13.26 -4.61 -22.11
C ALA A 1 -13.63 -5.14 -20.72
N GLY A 2 -14.90 -5.50 -20.51
CA GLY A 2 -15.38 -5.94 -19.19
C GLY A 2 -15.11 -7.42 -18.88
N GLY A 3 -14.66 -8.21 -19.86
CA GLY A 3 -14.38 -9.63 -19.72
C GLY A 3 -12.90 -9.97 -19.68
N ASP A 4 -12.61 -11.25 -19.50
CA ASP A 4 -11.25 -11.75 -19.38
C ASP A 4 -10.42 -11.54 -20.67
N ILE A 5 -9.13 -11.32 -20.51
CA ILE A 5 -8.16 -11.19 -21.60
C ILE A 5 -7.16 -12.34 -21.52
N ASN A 6 -7.02 -13.10 -22.61
CA ASN A 6 -5.99 -14.12 -22.74
C ASN A 6 -5.04 -13.78 -23.88
N ILE A 7 -3.76 -13.60 -23.57
CA ILE A 7 -2.69 -13.29 -24.53
C ILE A 7 -1.78 -14.50 -24.59
N GLN A 8 -1.76 -15.19 -25.74
CA GLN A 8 -1.01 -16.44 -25.91
C GLN A 8 0.51 -16.27 -25.74
N GLN A 9 1.03 -15.08 -26.02
CA GLN A 9 2.46 -14.75 -25.93
C GLN A 9 2.68 -13.70 -24.82
N GLY A 10 3.54 -12.72 -25.07
CA GLY A 10 3.84 -11.67 -24.10
C GLY A 10 3.27 -10.30 -24.46
N ILE A 11 3.20 -9.45 -23.46
CA ILE A 11 2.88 -8.02 -23.57
C ILE A 11 4.21 -7.27 -23.52
N VAL A 12 4.56 -6.55 -24.56
CA VAL A 12 5.84 -5.81 -24.62
C VAL A 12 5.61 -4.37 -25.06
N GLY A 13 6.30 -3.45 -24.41
CA GLY A 13 6.51 -2.09 -24.93
C GLY A 13 6.15 -0.98 -23.95
N ARG A 14 7.00 0.05 -23.90
CA ARG A 14 6.91 1.20 -22.99
C ARG A 14 5.59 1.99 -23.05
N GLN A 15 4.96 2.02 -24.21
CA GLN A 15 3.68 2.70 -24.45
C GLN A 15 2.49 1.74 -24.44
N THR A 16 2.74 0.44 -24.25
CA THR A 16 1.70 -0.59 -24.25
C THR A 16 0.93 -0.54 -22.94
N ARG A 17 -0.40 -0.41 -23.05
CA ARG A 17 -1.31 -0.40 -21.91
C ARG A 17 -2.47 -1.36 -22.14
N ILE A 18 -2.66 -2.28 -21.20
CA ILE A 18 -3.78 -3.23 -21.19
C ILE A 18 -4.69 -2.89 -20.00
N VAL A 19 -6.00 -2.82 -20.26
CA VAL A 19 -7.01 -2.56 -19.22
C VAL A 19 -8.18 -3.53 -19.39
N THR A 20 -8.47 -4.29 -18.34
CA THR A 20 -9.63 -5.19 -18.26
C THR A 20 -10.28 -5.13 -16.87
N GLU A 21 -11.59 -5.36 -16.80
CA GLU A 21 -12.31 -5.58 -15.54
C GLU A 21 -12.26 -7.05 -15.10
N GLY A 22 -11.99 -7.97 -16.04
CA GLY A 22 -11.83 -9.40 -15.78
C GLY A 22 -10.40 -9.80 -15.44
N ALA A 23 -10.12 -11.10 -15.57
CA ALA A 23 -8.79 -11.66 -15.41
C ALA A 23 -7.91 -11.42 -16.65
N LEU A 24 -6.59 -11.39 -16.43
CA LEU A 24 -5.59 -11.35 -17.49
C LEU A 24 -4.70 -12.58 -17.39
N ARG A 25 -4.52 -13.28 -18.51
CA ARG A 25 -3.49 -14.31 -18.67
C ARG A 25 -2.53 -13.92 -19.78
N ALA A 26 -1.22 -14.03 -19.51
CA ALA A 26 -0.18 -13.84 -20.51
C ALA A 26 1.04 -14.72 -20.22
N LYS A 27 1.90 -14.97 -21.21
CA LYS A 27 3.15 -15.71 -21.00
C LYS A 27 4.19 -14.85 -20.27
N PHE A 28 4.35 -13.58 -20.67
CA PHE A 28 5.28 -12.65 -20.04
C PHE A 28 4.84 -11.20 -20.22
N VAL A 29 5.33 -10.30 -19.36
CA VAL A 29 5.07 -8.85 -19.48
C VAL A 29 6.39 -8.11 -19.39
N GLN A 30 6.67 -7.21 -20.33
CA GLN A 30 7.91 -6.46 -20.37
C GLN A 30 7.66 -4.99 -20.72
N GLU A 31 8.13 -4.09 -19.85
CA GLU A 31 8.06 -2.63 -20.04
C GLU A 31 6.64 -2.10 -20.28
N ALA A 32 5.60 -2.84 -19.89
CA ALA A 32 4.21 -2.51 -20.19
C ALA A 32 3.44 -2.10 -18.93
N ARG A 33 2.24 -1.54 -19.14
CA ARG A 33 1.30 -1.24 -18.07
C ARG A 33 0.06 -2.11 -18.18
N VAL A 34 -0.31 -2.75 -17.08
CA VAL A 34 -1.48 -3.64 -16.99
C VAL A 34 -2.37 -3.18 -15.86
N LYS A 35 -3.68 -3.08 -16.11
CA LYS A 35 -4.71 -2.93 -15.08
C LYS A 35 -5.77 -4.00 -15.27
N ALA A 36 -5.97 -4.84 -14.25
CA ALA A 36 -6.96 -5.91 -14.25
C ALA A 36 -7.85 -5.81 -12.99
N GLY A 37 -9.15 -6.04 -13.16
CA GLY A 37 -10.08 -6.16 -12.03
C GLY A 37 -10.07 -7.57 -11.43
N GLY A 38 -9.83 -8.60 -12.23
CA GLY A 38 -9.63 -9.98 -11.80
C GLY A 38 -8.17 -10.36 -11.65
N ASN A 39 -7.90 -11.66 -11.53
CA ASN A 39 -6.55 -12.21 -11.36
C ASN A 39 -5.64 -11.91 -12.55
N VAL A 40 -4.34 -11.75 -12.29
CA VAL A 40 -3.30 -11.67 -13.32
C VAL A 40 -2.39 -12.88 -13.21
N SER A 41 -2.42 -13.76 -14.20
CA SER A 41 -1.59 -14.98 -14.26
C SER A 41 -0.55 -14.86 -15.36
N ILE A 42 0.73 -14.91 -14.97
CA ILE A 42 1.89 -14.82 -15.86
C ILE A 42 2.69 -16.12 -15.82
N GLY A 43 2.91 -16.75 -16.98
CA GLY A 43 3.62 -18.03 -17.02
C GLY A 43 5.12 -17.92 -16.74
N SER A 44 5.82 -17.01 -17.43
CA SER A 44 7.28 -16.94 -17.42
C SER A 44 7.81 -15.83 -16.51
N TYR A 45 7.66 -14.55 -16.88
CA TYR A 45 8.26 -13.45 -16.10
C TYR A 45 7.55 -12.12 -16.30
N ILE A 46 7.76 -11.22 -15.35
CA ILE A 46 7.44 -9.80 -15.46
C ILE A 46 8.76 -9.02 -15.40
N HIS A 47 9.01 -8.14 -16.35
CA HIS A 47 10.25 -7.36 -16.42
C HIS A 47 9.95 -5.86 -16.56
N SER A 48 10.36 -5.06 -15.57
CA SER A 48 10.25 -3.59 -15.58
C SER A 48 8.84 -3.10 -15.99
N ALA A 49 7.80 -3.75 -15.47
CA ALA A 49 6.41 -3.46 -15.81
C ALA A 49 5.65 -2.87 -14.61
N HIS A 50 4.53 -2.20 -14.90
CA HIS A 50 3.62 -1.74 -13.86
C HIS A 50 2.30 -2.51 -13.96
N ILE A 51 1.97 -3.29 -12.94
CA ILE A 51 0.74 -4.10 -12.91
C ILE A 51 -0.12 -3.66 -11.74
N GLN A 52 -1.40 -3.44 -12.00
CA GLN A 52 -2.42 -3.16 -11.00
C GLN A 52 -3.53 -4.20 -11.09
N CYS A 53 -3.71 -4.96 -10.03
CA CYS A 53 -4.68 -6.04 -9.92
C CYS A 53 -5.55 -5.82 -8.67
N ALA A 54 -6.87 -5.87 -8.82
CA ALA A 54 -7.79 -5.81 -7.67
C ALA A 54 -7.95 -7.16 -6.95
N SER A 55 -7.42 -8.25 -7.52
CA SER A 55 -7.35 -9.57 -6.89
C SER A 55 -5.89 -10.00 -6.75
N ARG A 56 -5.54 -11.24 -7.15
CA ARG A 56 -4.18 -11.78 -7.00
C ARG A 56 -3.32 -11.63 -8.26
N VAL A 57 -2.01 -11.49 -8.07
CA VAL A 57 -1.01 -11.65 -9.14
C VAL A 57 -0.25 -12.95 -8.91
N GLU A 58 -0.18 -13.81 -9.92
CA GLU A 58 0.54 -15.08 -9.88
C GLU A 58 1.55 -15.15 -11.03
N VAL A 59 2.80 -15.44 -10.71
CA VAL A 59 3.89 -15.64 -11.68
C VAL A 59 4.50 -17.02 -11.46
N GLU A 60 4.24 -17.94 -12.39
CA GLU A 60 4.69 -19.34 -12.27
C GLU A 60 6.22 -19.47 -12.38
N GLY A 61 6.87 -18.52 -13.07
CA GLY A 61 8.33 -18.48 -13.19
C GLY A 61 8.90 -19.48 -14.20
N LEU A 62 8.07 -20.03 -15.09
CA LEU A 62 8.44 -21.01 -16.11
C LEU A 62 9.19 -20.33 -17.27
N ALA A 63 10.39 -19.84 -16.98
CA ALA A 63 11.31 -19.24 -17.94
C ALA A 63 12.61 -20.05 -18.02
N GLY A 64 12.93 -20.55 -19.22
CA GLY A 64 14.14 -21.35 -19.47
C GLY A 64 14.09 -22.77 -18.87
N PRO A 65 15.18 -23.53 -18.99
CA PRO A 65 15.26 -24.92 -18.51
C PRO A 65 15.20 -25.03 -16.97
N ASP A 66 15.65 -23.99 -16.27
CA ASP A 66 15.77 -23.98 -14.80
C ASP A 66 14.60 -23.27 -14.09
N ASN A 67 13.57 -22.87 -14.84
CA ASN A 67 12.43 -22.09 -14.34
C ASN A 67 12.89 -20.89 -13.50
N THR A 68 13.69 -20.01 -14.09
CA THR A 68 14.29 -18.85 -13.38
C THR A 68 13.45 -17.59 -13.50
N GLY A 69 12.22 -17.72 -14.01
CA GLY A 69 11.32 -16.62 -14.22
C GLY A 69 10.77 -16.07 -12.91
N GLY A 70 10.29 -14.84 -12.94
CA GLY A 70 9.76 -14.16 -11.78
C GLY A 70 9.49 -12.71 -12.08
N ILE A 71 9.47 -11.89 -11.04
CA ILE A 71 9.28 -10.44 -11.15
C ILE A 71 10.66 -9.79 -11.05
N VAL A 72 11.09 -9.13 -12.12
CA VAL A 72 12.39 -8.44 -12.21
C VAL A 72 12.15 -6.98 -12.56
N GLY A 73 12.19 -6.13 -11.54
CA GLY A 73 11.98 -4.70 -11.68
C GLY A 73 10.53 -4.30 -11.98
N GLY A 74 10.24 -3.03 -11.71
CA GLY A 74 8.91 -2.47 -11.87
C GLY A 74 8.09 -2.53 -10.60
N GLU A 75 6.78 -2.41 -10.76
CA GLU A 75 5.87 -2.06 -9.67
C GLU A 75 4.57 -2.88 -9.78
N ILE A 76 4.37 -3.80 -8.85
CA ILE A 76 3.28 -4.77 -8.91
C ILE A 76 2.36 -4.54 -7.73
N TRP A 77 1.10 -4.21 -8.01
CA TRP A 77 0.05 -3.98 -7.03
C TRP A 77 -1.00 -5.08 -7.16
N ALA A 78 -1.28 -5.78 -6.06
CA ALA A 78 -2.28 -6.84 -6.01
C ALA A 78 -3.03 -6.82 -4.67
N GLN A 79 -4.28 -6.36 -4.67
CA GLN A 79 -5.04 -6.25 -3.41
C GLN A 79 -5.29 -7.62 -2.74
N GLY A 80 -5.32 -8.72 -3.50
CA GLY A 80 -5.52 -10.08 -3.01
C GLY A 80 -4.24 -10.89 -2.77
N GLY A 81 -3.06 -10.26 -2.86
CA GLY A 81 -1.77 -10.92 -2.65
C GLY A 81 -0.96 -11.19 -3.92
N ILE A 82 0.30 -11.55 -3.74
CA ILE A 82 1.26 -11.79 -4.82
C ILE A 82 1.94 -13.12 -4.61
N THR A 83 1.94 -13.98 -5.62
CA THR A 83 2.75 -15.21 -5.64
C THR A 83 3.69 -15.14 -6.83
N THR A 84 4.99 -15.24 -6.61
CA THR A 84 5.97 -15.28 -7.70
C THR A 84 7.09 -16.24 -7.37
N ARG A 85 7.54 -17.05 -8.33
CA ARG A 85 8.66 -17.96 -8.09
C ARG A 85 9.91 -17.22 -7.63
N ASN A 86 10.28 -16.14 -8.30
CA ASN A 86 11.40 -15.28 -7.92
C ASN A 86 10.97 -13.82 -7.83
N ALA A 87 11.55 -13.06 -6.92
CA ALA A 87 11.30 -11.64 -6.75
C ALA A 87 12.62 -10.87 -6.75
N GLY A 88 12.78 -9.93 -7.68
CA GLY A 88 14.00 -9.16 -7.89
C GLY A 88 15.04 -9.88 -8.74
N SER A 89 16.21 -9.26 -8.85
CA SER A 89 17.39 -9.87 -9.45
C SER A 89 18.66 -9.26 -8.86
N ALA A 90 19.78 -9.98 -8.91
CA ALA A 90 21.08 -9.46 -8.49
C ALA A 90 21.58 -8.24 -9.29
N ARG A 91 20.93 -7.91 -10.42
CA ARG A 91 21.32 -6.81 -11.33
C ARG A 91 20.35 -5.63 -11.33
N SER A 92 19.20 -5.72 -10.67
CA SER A 92 18.16 -4.68 -10.69
C SER A 92 17.61 -4.40 -9.31
N ASN A 93 17.73 -3.16 -8.86
CA ASN A 93 17.41 -2.77 -7.48
C ASN A 93 16.02 -2.12 -7.35
N SER A 94 15.15 -2.19 -8.37
CA SER A 94 13.87 -1.47 -8.41
C SER A 94 12.67 -2.40 -8.58
N THR A 95 12.55 -3.42 -7.71
CA THR A 95 11.37 -4.28 -7.67
C THR A 95 10.51 -3.91 -6.47
N HIS A 96 9.29 -3.45 -6.72
CA HIS A 96 8.33 -3.07 -5.70
C HIS A 96 7.08 -3.95 -5.80
N LEU A 97 6.75 -4.64 -4.71
CA LEU A 97 5.61 -5.53 -4.61
C LEU A 97 4.67 -5.02 -3.51
N PHE A 98 3.45 -4.66 -3.89
CA PHE A 98 2.43 -4.11 -3.01
C PHE A 98 1.24 -5.07 -2.94
N ALA A 99 0.91 -5.54 -1.75
CA ALA A 99 -0.23 -6.40 -1.47
C ALA A 99 -1.20 -5.76 -0.46
N GLY A 100 -2.48 -6.11 -0.51
CA GLY A 100 -3.47 -5.67 0.48
C GLY A 100 -3.80 -4.16 0.46
N ILE A 101 -3.28 -3.41 -0.52
CA ILE A 101 -3.56 -1.99 -0.70
C ILE A 101 -3.59 -1.64 -2.18
N SER A 102 -4.47 -0.72 -2.56
CA SER A 102 -4.48 -0.15 -3.90
C SER A 102 -3.66 1.14 -3.94
N PRO A 103 -3.07 1.50 -5.08
CA PRO A 103 -2.36 2.78 -5.19
C PRO A 103 -3.30 3.99 -4.99
N VAL A 104 -4.60 3.85 -5.23
CA VAL A 104 -5.57 4.91 -4.93
C VAL A 104 -5.75 5.08 -3.43
N ASP A 105 -5.84 3.98 -2.68
CA ASP A 105 -5.99 4.01 -1.23
C ASP A 105 -4.72 4.51 -0.54
N LEU A 106 -3.53 4.09 -1.02
CA LEU A 106 -2.26 4.59 -0.48
C LEU A 106 -2.12 6.10 -0.67
N ASN A 107 -2.36 6.59 -1.90
CA ASN A 107 -2.32 8.04 -2.18
C ASN A 107 -3.34 8.80 -1.33
N SER A 108 -4.52 8.20 -1.10
CA SER A 108 -5.56 8.80 -0.27
C SER A 108 -5.15 8.87 1.20
N LEU A 109 -4.50 7.82 1.74
CA LEU A 109 -3.91 7.84 3.09
C LEU A 109 -2.86 8.95 3.24
N GLU A 110 -1.95 9.06 2.27
CA GLU A 110 -0.91 10.08 2.31
C GLU A 110 -1.48 11.49 2.22
N GLN A 111 -2.44 11.72 1.33
CA GLN A 111 -3.08 13.01 1.16
C GLN A 111 -3.83 13.45 2.42
N VAL A 112 -4.65 12.56 2.99
CA VAL A 112 -5.41 12.86 4.22
C VAL A 112 -4.47 13.17 5.38
N ARG A 113 -3.35 12.43 5.52
CA ARG A 113 -2.32 12.73 6.54
C ARG A 113 -1.71 14.12 6.37
N GLN A 114 -1.36 14.49 5.14
CA GLN A 114 -0.79 15.81 4.86
C GLN A 114 -1.80 16.93 5.14
N ASP A 115 -3.06 16.73 4.79
CA ASP A 115 -4.13 17.69 5.03
C ASP A 115 -4.40 17.87 6.52
N ILE A 116 -4.42 16.79 7.32
CA ILE A 116 -4.54 16.83 8.79
C ILE A 116 -3.43 17.71 9.38
N VAL A 117 -2.15 17.44 9.05
CA VAL A 117 -1.01 18.20 9.57
C VAL A 117 -1.09 19.67 9.18
N ARG A 118 -1.52 19.96 7.96
CA ARG A 118 -1.68 21.33 7.46
C ARG A 118 -2.77 22.07 8.24
N VAL A 119 -3.95 21.46 8.40
CA VAL A 119 -5.09 22.06 9.10
C VAL A 119 -4.77 22.26 10.59
N GLU A 120 -4.09 21.30 11.23
CA GLU A 120 -3.60 21.44 12.61
C GLU A 120 -2.64 22.63 12.75
N THR A 121 -1.68 22.75 11.84
CA THR A 121 -0.72 23.86 11.86
C THR A 121 -1.42 25.21 11.68
N ASP A 122 -2.40 25.28 10.78
CA ASP A 122 -3.19 26.48 10.54
C ASP A 122 -4.08 26.82 11.75
N LEU A 123 -4.66 25.81 12.41
CA LEU A 123 -5.45 25.98 13.62
C LEU A 123 -4.59 26.55 14.75
N VAL A 124 -3.42 25.95 15.01
CA VAL A 124 -2.47 26.42 16.04
C VAL A 124 -2.03 27.86 15.74
N ARG A 125 -1.72 28.19 14.48
CA ARG A 125 -1.35 29.55 14.07
C ARG A 125 -2.48 30.55 14.33
N ARG A 126 -3.71 30.18 13.98
CA ARG A 126 -4.90 31.02 14.21
C ARG A 126 -5.14 31.23 15.70
N LEU A 127 -5.08 30.19 16.52
CA LEU A 127 -5.26 30.32 17.97
C LEU A 127 -4.23 31.25 18.61
N ARG A 128 -2.95 31.10 18.24
CA ARG A 128 -1.88 32.01 18.70
C ARG A 128 -2.13 33.46 18.29
N SER A 129 -2.65 33.72 17.08
CA SER A 129 -2.91 35.09 16.62
C SER A 129 -3.98 35.83 17.43
N ILE A 130 -4.85 35.10 18.13
CA ILE A 130 -5.90 35.64 18.99
C ILE A 130 -5.49 35.56 20.48
N GLY A 131 -4.28 35.07 20.80
CA GLY A 131 -3.81 34.89 22.17
C GLY A 131 -4.46 33.73 22.92
N LEU A 132 -5.09 32.79 22.20
CA LEU A 132 -5.69 31.59 22.79
C LEU A 132 -4.69 30.43 22.73
N PRO A 133 -4.31 29.84 23.88
CA PRO A 133 -3.49 28.64 23.87
C PRO A 133 -4.30 27.41 23.44
N GLU A 134 -5.59 27.33 23.81
CA GLU A 134 -6.47 26.19 23.53
C GLU A 134 -7.93 26.63 23.29
N LEU A 135 -8.67 25.83 22.51
CA LEU A 135 -10.10 25.99 22.22
C LEU A 135 -11.00 25.55 23.38
N THR A 136 -10.76 26.04 24.59
CA THR A 136 -11.56 25.70 25.78
C THR A 136 -12.51 26.84 26.17
N ALA A 137 -13.72 26.47 26.59
CA ALA A 137 -14.72 27.42 27.09
C ALA A 137 -14.20 28.38 28.20
N PRO A 138 -13.38 27.95 29.18
CA PRO A 138 -12.77 28.85 30.15
C PRO A 138 -11.80 29.85 29.51
N ALA A 139 -10.89 29.41 28.64
CA ALA A 139 -9.89 30.28 28.02
C ALA A 139 -10.54 31.36 27.13
N VAL A 140 -11.60 31.01 26.41
CA VAL A 140 -12.37 31.97 25.59
C VAL A 140 -13.06 33.03 26.46
N ARG A 141 -13.63 32.62 27.60
CA ARG A 141 -14.30 33.57 28.51
C ARG A 141 -13.31 34.54 29.14
N GLU A 142 -12.14 34.06 29.52
CA GLU A 142 -11.07 34.87 30.10
C GLU A 142 -10.53 35.89 29.10
N LEU A 143 -10.30 35.48 27.85
CA LEU A 143 -9.84 36.36 26.78
C LEU A 143 -10.87 37.46 26.45
N VAL A 144 -12.17 37.12 26.40
CA VAL A 144 -13.25 38.09 26.18
C VAL A 144 -13.40 39.06 27.36
N ALA A 145 -13.18 38.59 28.59
CA ALA A 145 -13.20 39.43 29.79
C ALA A 145 -12.02 40.41 29.83
N GLN A 146 -10.84 40.01 29.34
CA GLN A 146 -9.67 40.89 29.21
C GLN A 146 -9.82 41.95 28.11
N TYR A 147 -10.51 41.63 27.00
CA TYR A 147 -10.66 42.53 25.85
C TYR A 147 -12.13 42.72 25.42
N PRO A 148 -12.95 43.43 26.20
CA PRO A 148 -14.39 43.58 25.93
C PRO A 148 -14.70 44.31 24.61
N GLY A 149 -13.82 45.20 24.14
CA GLY A 149 -13.98 45.94 22.88
C GLY A 149 -13.76 45.10 21.61
N ARG A 150 -13.17 43.89 21.73
CA ARG A 150 -12.92 42.95 20.62
C ARG A 150 -13.80 41.69 20.69
N ARG A 151 -14.85 41.72 21.51
CA ARG A 151 -15.70 40.57 21.79
C ARG A 151 -16.22 39.87 20.53
N ASP A 152 -16.76 40.63 19.57
CA ASP A 152 -17.31 40.05 18.33
C ASP A 152 -16.23 39.44 17.42
N GLU A 153 -15.05 40.07 17.31
CA GLU A 153 -13.89 39.52 16.58
C GLU A 153 -13.40 38.21 17.20
N ILE A 154 -13.31 38.16 18.53
CA ILE A 154 -12.91 36.95 19.29
C ILE A 154 -13.96 35.85 19.10
N LEU A 155 -15.25 36.16 19.24
CA LEU A 155 -16.31 35.17 19.07
C LEU A 155 -16.36 34.61 17.64
N ASN A 156 -16.17 35.45 16.62
CA ASN A 156 -16.17 35.00 15.23
C ASN A 156 -14.96 34.11 14.93
N SER A 157 -13.77 34.50 15.40
CA SER A 157 -12.56 33.70 15.23
C SER A 157 -12.61 32.37 15.98
N VAL A 158 -13.19 32.34 17.18
CA VAL A 158 -13.45 31.09 17.94
C VAL A 158 -14.45 30.19 17.21
N LYS A 159 -15.52 30.74 16.61
CA LYS A 159 -16.46 29.95 15.79
C LYS A 159 -15.76 29.28 14.62
N VAL A 160 -14.99 30.04 13.84
CA VAL A 160 -14.23 29.50 12.69
C VAL A 160 -13.24 28.43 13.16
N ALA A 161 -12.53 28.66 14.25
CA ALA A 161 -11.57 27.70 14.78
C ALA A 161 -12.25 26.41 15.25
N ARG A 162 -13.45 26.50 15.86
CA ARG A 162 -14.25 25.34 16.27
C ARG A 162 -14.82 24.56 15.09
N ASP A 163 -15.21 25.23 14.02
CA ASP A 163 -15.69 24.56 12.80
C ASP A 163 -14.53 23.84 12.09
N LEU A 164 -13.33 24.44 12.07
CA LEU A 164 -12.10 23.78 11.61
C LEU A 164 -11.74 22.56 12.45
N GLU A 165 -11.81 22.67 13.78
CA GLU A 165 -11.56 21.55 14.70
C GLU A 165 -12.54 20.39 14.49
N LYS A 166 -13.82 20.68 14.28
CA LYS A 166 -14.82 19.67 13.91
C LYS A 166 -14.51 19.02 12.56
N GLY A 167 -14.13 19.81 11.56
CA GLY A 167 -13.73 19.30 10.25
C GLY A 167 -12.52 18.38 10.33
N LEU A 168 -11.52 18.77 11.12
CA LEU A 168 -10.34 17.96 11.40
C LEU A 168 -10.70 16.64 12.10
N ALA A 169 -11.57 16.68 13.11
CA ALA A 169 -12.04 15.48 13.80
C ALA A 169 -12.74 14.50 12.83
N GLN A 170 -13.50 15.03 11.86
CA GLN A 170 -14.10 14.21 10.81
C GLN A 170 -13.03 13.59 9.89
N GLN A 171 -12.04 14.38 9.44
CA GLN A 171 -10.94 13.87 8.62
C GLN A 171 -10.13 12.79 9.32
N ILE A 172 -9.86 12.93 10.63
CA ILE A 172 -9.20 11.92 11.45
C ILE A 172 -10.04 10.64 11.51
N THR A 173 -11.36 10.78 11.66
CA THR A 173 -12.28 9.64 11.67
C THR A 173 -12.28 8.92 10.32
N ASP A 174 -12.30 9.66 9.21
CA ASP A 174 -12.24 9.11 7.87
C ASP A 174 -10.89 8.41 7.59
N GLU A 175 -9.77 8.99 8.08
CA GLU A 175 -8.45 8.36 8.03
C GLU A 175 -8.42 7.03 8.80
N GLN A 176 -9.00 6.99 10.00
CA GLN A 176 -9.10 5.78 10.81
C GLN A 176 -9.93 4.70 10.10
N ASN A 177 -11.06 5.08 9.51
CA ASN A 177 -11.90 4.15 8.74
C ASN A 177 -11.14 3.56 7.54
N LEU A 178 -10.37 4.40 6.84
CA LEU A 178 -9.59 3.95 5.69
C LEU A 178 -8.42 3.06 6.11
N LYS A 179 -7.72 3.39 7.20
CA LYS A 179 -6.71 2.53 7.83
C LYS A 179 -7.28 1.17 8.23
N ASN A 180 -8.45 1.12 8.87
CA ASN A 180 -9.08 -0.13 9.29
C ASN A 180 -9.43 -1.02 8.09
N ARG A 181 -9.93 -0.43 6.99
CA ARG A 181 -10.19 -1.16 5.74
C ARG A 181 -8.92 -1.74 5.14
N VAL A 182 -7.85 -0.95 5.09
CA VAL A 182 -6.54 -1.41 4.60
C VAL A 182 -5.99 -2.52 5.49
N ALA A 183 -6.06 -2.37 6.82
CA ALA A 183 -5.59 -3.38 7.77
C ALA A 183 -6.34 -4.72 7.61
N LEU A 184 -7.66 -4.68 7.40
CA LEU A 184 -8.48 -5.87 7.17
C LEU A 184 -8.04 -6.63 5.90
N LEU A 185 -7.85 -5.91 4.79
CA LEU A 185 -7.37 -6.50 3.55
C LEU A 185 -5.95 -7.05 3.71
N ALA A 186 -5.08 -6.26 4.33
CA ALA A 186 -3.67 -6.60 4.55
C ALA A 186 -3.51 -7.87 5.39
N GLY A 187 -4.31 -8.04 6.45
CA GLY A 187 -4.27 -9.23 7.31
C GLY A 187 -4.71 -10.53 6.61
N ALA A 188 -5.49 -10.45 5.53
CA ALA A 188 -5.90 -11.61 4.74
C ALA A 188 -4.99 -11.86 3.52
N THR A 189 -3.92 -11.09 3.36
CA THR A 189 -3.06 -11.12 2.18
C THR A 189 -1.63 -11.51 2.53
N SER A 190 -0.95 -12.12 1.56
CA SER A 190 0.45 -12.48 1.66
C SER A 190 1.19 -12.23 0.36
N ILE A 191 2.51 -12.14 0.48
CA ILE A 191 3.44 -12.18 -0.66
C ILE A 191 4.27 -13.45 -0.52
N SER A 192 4.09 -14.41 -1.43
CA SER A 192 4.78 -15.70 -1.41
C SER A 192 5.84 -15.78 -2.50
N VAL A 193 7.06 -16.15 -2.12
CA VAL A 193 8.21 -16.32 -3.00
C VAL A 193 8.87 -17.68 -2.73
N PRO A 194 8.36 -18.78 -3.34
CA PRO A 194 8.89 -20.12 -3.11
C PRO A 194 10.31 -20.35 -3.65
N GLY A 195 10.76 -19.57 -4.64
CA GLY A 195 12.15 -19.58 -5.10
C GLY A 195 13.00 -18.61 -4.29
N ARG A 196 13.58 -17.60 -4.96
CA ARG A 196 14.49 -16.62 -4.32
C ARG A 196 13.91 -15.22 -4.38
N ALA A 197 13.85 -14.56 -3.23
CA ALA A 197 13.66 -13.12 -3.09
C ALA A 197 15.03 -12.47 -2.91
N PHE A 198 15.42 -11.60 -3.83
CA PHE A 198 16.71 -10.90 -3.78
C PHE A 198 16.67 -9.73 -2.79
N CYS A 199 17.84 -9.31 -2.29
CA CYS A 199 17.99 -8.07 -1.54
C CYS A 199 17.53 -6.85 -2.36
N ASP A 200 17.26 -5.74 -1.68
CA ASP A 200 16.72 -4.49 -2.23
C ASP A 200 15.29 -4.58 -2.81
N VAL A 201 14.67 -5.77 -2.81
CA VAL A 201 13.24 -5.88 -3.12
C VAL A 201 12.45 -5.18 -2.03
N THR A 202 11.60 -4.24 -2.44
CA THR A 202 10.68 -3.55 -1.55
C THR A 202 9.35 -4.28 -1.55
N LEU A 203 8.95 -4.75 -0.39
CA LEU A 203 7.69 -5.41 -0.12
C LEU A 203 6.83 -4.46 0.69
N GLN A 204 5.56 -4.34 0.35
CA GLN A 204 4.60 -3.60 1.15
C GLN A 204 3.30 -4.39 1.24
N ILE A 205 2.82 -4.60 2.46
CA ILE A 205 1.51 -5.21 2.72
C ILE A 205 0.69 -4.21 3.53
N GLY A 206 -0.41 -3.72 2.96
CA GLY A 206 -1.18 -2.63 3.57
C GLY A 206 -0.36 -1.33 3.67
N ASP A 207 -0.24 -0.81 4.88
CA ASP A 207 0.57 0.38 5.19
C ASP A 207 1.98 0.06 5.71
N ARG A 208 2.38 -1.21 5.69
CA ARG A 208 3.67 -1.68 6.20
C ARG A 208 4.61 -2.03 5.07
N GLN A 209 5.82 -1.48 5.14
CA GLN A 209 6.86 -1.65 4.13
C GLN A 209 8.09 -2.32 4.75
N LEU A 210 8.68 -3.25 4.01
CA LEU A 210 9.92 -3.93 4.31
C LEU A 210 10.81 -3.93 3.06
N VAL A 211 12.04 -3.45 3.19
CA VAL A 211 13.07 -3.63 2.18
C VAL A 211 13.92 -4.82 2.60
N LEU A 212 14.11 -5.80 1.71
CA LEU A 212 14.89 -6.98 2.04
C LEU A 212 16.37 -6.64 2.21
N PRO A 213 16.95 -6.84 3.41
CA PRO A 213 18.36 -6.52 3.65
C PRO A 213 19.32 -7.55 3.03
N GLN A 214 18.85 -8.77 2.80
CA GLN A 214 19.62 -9.88 2.24
C GLN A 214 18.70 -10.80 1.44
N ASP A 215 19.30 -11.58 0.55
CA ASP A 215 18.58 -12.60 -0.21
C ASP A 215 17.95 -13.64 0.73
N GLN A 216 16.71 -14.00 0.44
CA GLN A 216 15.99 -15.06 1.13
C GLN A 216 15.43 -16.08 0.12
N VAL A 217 15.26 -17.32 0.57
CA VAL A 217 14.78 -18.44 -0.26
C VAL A 217 13.56 -19.04 0.42
N ALA A 218 12.57 -19.44 -0.38
CA ALA A 218 11.35 -20.09 0.08
C ALA A 218 10.67 -19.30 1.21
N VAL A 219 10.29 -18.05 0.93
CA VAL A 219 9.72 -17.14 1.95
C VAL A 219 8.29 -16.75 1.67
N CYS A 220 7.51 -16.57 2.73
CA CYS A 220 6.19 -15.98 2.73
C CYS A 220 6.18 -14.76 3.65
N PHE A 221 5.72 -13.63 3.15
CA PHE A 221 5.54 -12.40 3.91
C PHE A 221 4.05 -12.21 4.22
N ARG A 222 3.73 -12.01 5.49
CA ARG A 222 2.37 -11.72 5.95
C ARG A 222 2.41 -10.77 7.14
N ILE A 223 1.29 -10.11 7.41
CA ILE A 223 1.12 -9.36 8.66
C ILE A 223 0.72 -10.36 9.74
N ASP A 224 1.38 -10.29 10.89
CA ASP A 224 1.00 -11.10 12.03
C ASP A 224 -0.33 -10.60 12.62
N PRO A 225 -1.34 -11.47 12.84
CA PRO A 225 -2.59 -11.06 13.48
C PRO A 225 -2.41 -10.61 14.93
N THR A 226 -1.31 -11.02 15.59
CA THR A 226 -0.99 -10.73 16.99
C THR A 226 -0.01 -9.57 17.17
N THR A 227 0.79 -9.26 16.15
CA THR A 227 1.79 -8.18 16.18
C THR A 227 1.68 -7.33 14.92
N PRO A 228 1.68 -5.99 15.00
CA PRO A 228 1.48 -5.11 13.83
C PRO A 228 2.68 -5.07 12.85
N ASP A 229 3.53 -6.10 12.87
CA ASP A 229 4.77 -6.18 12.12
C ASP A 229 4.67 -7.19 10.95
N LEU A 230 5.46 -6.93 9.92
CA LEU A 230 5.66 -7.83 8.79
C LEU A 230 6.51 -9.02 9.26
N VAL A 231 5.91 -10.21 9.26
CA VAL A 231 6.60 -11.45 9.61
C VAL A 231 7.02 -12.17 8.34
N VAL A 232 8.23 -12.74 8.40
CA VAL A 232 8.80 -13.58 7.34
C VAL A 232 8.76 -15.02 7.83
N GLU A 233 8.10 -15.88 7.05
CA GLU A 233 8.04 -17.32 7.31
C GLU A 233 8.77 -18.08 6.22
N SER A 234 9.54 -19.08 6.61
CA SER A 234 10.07 -20.07 5.68
C SER A 234 8.97 -21.04 5.27
N LEU A 235 8.82 -21.28 3.96
CA LEU A 235 7.87 -22.24 3.38
C LEU A 235 8.30 -23.71 3.58
N ASP A 236 9.50 -23.94 4.12
CA ASP A 236 10.09 -25.27 4.31
C ASP A 236 9.87 -25.87 5.72
N ALA A 237 9.01 -25.29 6.55
CA ALA A 237 8.85 -25.70 7.96
C ALA A 237 8.04 -27.00 8.20
N ASP A 238 7.48 -27.65 7.16
CA ASP A 238 6.62 -28.84 7.30
C ASP A 238 7.16 -30.08 6.52
N ALA A 239 8.47 -30.33 6.55
CA ALA A 239 9.05 -31.51 5.89
C ALA A 239 10.04 -32.33 6.75
N ASP A 240 9.97 -32.22 8.09
CA ASP A 240 10.78 -33.09 8.98
C ASP A 240 10.01 -33.45 10.26
N THR A 241 8.93 -34.20 10.10
CA THR A 241 8.40 -35.07 11.16
C THR A 241 7.64 -36.20 10.49
N ASP A 242 8.37 -37.26 10.11
CA ASP A 242 7.92 -38.66 10.05
C ASP A 242 8.95 -39.48 9.26
N ALA A 243 10.07 -39.79 9.92
CA ALA A 243 10.95 -40.87 9.52
C ALA A 243 11.76 -41.36 10.72
N ASP A 244 11.08 -41.99 11.68
CA ASP A 244 11.70 -42.94 12.61
C ASP A 244 10.69 -44.07 12.86
N GLU A 245 10.70 -45.08 11.98
CA GLU A 245 10.35 -46.47 12.31
C GLU A 245 11.25 -47.44 11.53
#